data_AF-A0AAJ2YNF7-F1
#
_entry.id   AF-A0AAJ2YNF7-F1
#
_cell.length_a   1.000
_cell.length_b   1.000
_cell.length_c   1.000
_cell.angle_alpha   90.00
_cell.angle_beta   90.00
_cell.angle_gamma   90.00
#
_symmetry.space_group_name_H-M   'P 1'
#
loop_
_entity.id
_entity.type
_entity.pdbx_description
1 polymer ?
#
loop_
_entity_poly.entity_id
_entity_poly.type
_entity_poly.pdbx_seq_one_letter_code
_entity_poly.pdbx_strand_id
1 'polypeptide(L)'
;MAAKTERKGHAATGTPGKRGPAAPRTSQTRRKQGDSGATSVAQVRLRPDELEDLHQVMRTLQLGSLSEALREGLRLLSREAAEVAASQEIRDFYEGAQAPVPEGVRPATEDELAAADEIEW
;
A
#
# COMPACT_ATOMS: atom_id res chain seq x y z
N MET A 1 -53.94 78.58 27.94
CA MET A 1 -54.92 78.36 26.85
C MET A 1 -54.20 77.66 25.70
N ALA A 2 -54.73 76.52 25.22
CA ALA A 2 -54.45 75.76 23.97
C ALA A 2 -52.99 75.34 23.65
N ALA A 3 -52.61 74.16 23.14
CA ALA A 3 -53.22 72.86 22.77
C ALA A 3 -52.02 71.86 22.60
N LYS A 4 -52.07 70.58 23.02
CA LYS A 4 -52.33 69.35 22.21
C LYS A 4 -51.84 69.46 20.74
N THR A 5 -51.03 68.56 20.14
CA THR A 5 -51.19 67.09 19.97
C THR A 5 -49.93 66.42 19.35
N GLU A 6 -49.67 65.14 19.74
CA GLU A 6 -49.31 63.92 18.94
C GLU A 6 -48.22 63.93 17.83
N ARG A 7 -47.52 62.84 17.42
CA ARG A 7 -47.08 61.50 17.90
C ARG A 7 -46.33 60.83 16.71
N LYS A 8 -45.40 59.88 16.99
CA LYS A 8 -45.01 58.68 16.19
C LYS A 8 -43.95 58.87 15.06
N GLY A 9 -42.74 58.32 15.16
CA GLY A 9 -42.30 56.93 14.76
C GLY A 9 -41.54 57.02 13.41
N HIS A 10 -40.36 56.45 13.14
CA HIS A 10 -39.84 55.10 13.31
C HIS A 10 -38.29 55.04 13.22
N ALA A 11 -37.72 53.97 13.77
CA ALA A 11 -36.31 53.57 13.73
C ALA A 11 -35.95 52.74 12.48
N ALA A 12 -34.67 52.77 12.08
CA ALA A 12 -33.83 51.61 11.66
C ALA A 12 -32.47 52.15 11.14
N THR A 13 -31.39 52.17 11.95
CA THR A 13 -30.28 51.18 12.01
C THR A 13 -29.77 50.61 10.68
N GLY A 14 -28.50 50.89 10.36
CA GLY A 14 -27.70 50.25 9.32
C GLY A 14 -26.22 50.68 9.38
N THR A 15 -25.41 49.93 10.15
CA THR A 15 -23.95 50.04 10.30
C THR A 15 -23.22 49.07 9.32
N PRO A 16 -21.87 48.89 9.29
CA PRO A 16 -21.04 49.16 8.10
C PRO A 16 -20.25 47.94 7.55
N GLY A 17 -19.54 48.15 6.42
CA GLY A 17 -18.23 47.55 6.14
C GLY A 17 -18.18 46.13 5.55
N LYS A 18 -18.17 46.01 4.21
CA LYS A 18 -17.99 44.75 3.48
C LYS A 18 -16.54 44.60 2.98
N ARG A 19 -15.76 43.69 3.59
CA ARG A 19 -14.46 43.21 3.07
C ARG A 19 -14.70 42.28 1.89
N GLY A 20 -14.00 42.52 0.77
CA GLY A 20 -14.07 41.70 -0.44
C GLY A 20 -13.38 40.33 -0.28
N PRO A 21 -13.87 39.27 -0.96
CA PRO A 21 -13.37 37.91 -0.81
C PRO A 21 -12.07 37.67 -1.61
N ALA A 22 -11.18 36.89 -1.00
CA ALA A 22 -9.92 36.40 -1.55
C ALA A 22 -10.14 35.46 -2.75
N ALA A 23 -9.34 35.65 -3.80
CA ALA A 23 -9.36 34.82 -5.00
C ALA A 23 -9.00 33.35 -4.67
N PRO A 24 -9.75 32.36 -5.22
CA PRO A 24 -9.39 30.96 -5.06
C PRO A 24 -8.15 30.64 -5.89
N ARG A 25 -7.10 30.16 -5.21
CA ARG A 25 -5.88 29.63 -5.81
C ARG A 25 -6.26 28.44 -6.68
N THR A 26 -5.98 28.53 -7.97
CA THR A 26 -6.17 27.45 -8.92
C THR A 26 -5.26 26.28 -8.55
N SER A 27 -5.84 25.18 -8.10
CA SER A 27 -5.14 23.89 -7.97
C SER A 27 -4.82 23.42 -9.39
N GLN A 28 -3.59 23.69 -9.83
CA GLN A 28 -3.06 23.18 -11.08
C GLN A 28 -3.13 21.65 -11.07
N THR A 29 -4.10 21.11 -11.82
CA THR A 29 -3.99 19.80 -12.44
C THR A 29 -2.74 19.80 -13.29
N ARG A 30 -1.85 18.83 -13.06
CA ARG A 30 -0.90 18.20 -14.01
C ARG A 30 0.39 17.88 -13.27
N ARG A 31 0.64 16.59 -13.08
CA ARG A 31 1.87 15.97 -13.61
C ARG A 31 1.57 14.56 -14.11
N LYS A 32 1.17 14.49 -15.37
CA LYS A 32 1.62 13.41 -16.26
C LYS A 32 3.10 13.72 -16.54
N GLN A 33 4.00 13.22 -15.69
CA GLN A 33 5.43 13.07 -15.93
C GLN A 33 5.61 11.55 -15.99
N GLY A 34 5.87 10.94 -17.13
CA GLY A 34 7.09 11.13 -17.89
C GLY A 34 7.74 9.76 -17.90
N ASP A 35 7.41 9.00 -18.93
CA ASP A 35 7.86 7.64 -19.21
C ASP A 35 9.37 7.64 -19.48
N SER A 36 10.16 7.35 -18.46
CA SER A 36 11.61 7.06 -18.51
C SER A 36 12.02 6.51 -17.14
N GLY A 37 12.15 5.19 -16.98
CA GLY A 37 12.85 4.57 -15.84
C GLY A 37 12.47 5.10 -14.44
N ALA A 38 11.18 5.18 -14.14
CA ALA A 38 10.68 5.92 -12.98
C ALA A 38 11.01 5.23 -11.64
N THR A 39 12.08 5.67 -10.98
CA THR A 39 12.30 5.35 -9.57
C THR A 39 11.32 6.13 -8.70
N SER A 40 10.55 5.43 -7.86
CA SER A 40 9.70 6.04 -6.84
C SER A 40 10.40 5.98 -5.47
N VAL A 41 10.20 6.99 -4.63
CA VAL A 41 10.75 7.06 -3.27
C VAL A 41 9.65 6.81 -2.26
N ALA A 42 9.86 5.85 -1.37
CA ALA A 42 9.00 5.54 -0.24
C ALA A 42 9.77 5.76 1.08
N GLN A 43 9.05 6.19 2.13
CA GLN A 43 9.58 6.30 3.48
C GLN A 43 9.02 5.17 4.34
N VAL A 44 9.90 4.47 5.05
CA VAL A 44 9.55 3.35 5.94
C VAL A 44 9.98 3.70 7.35
N ARG A 45 9.13 3.36 8.34
CA ARG A 45 9.45 3.44 9.75
C ARG A 45 9.69 2.03 10.26
N LEU A 46 10.89 1.78 10.75
CA LEU A 46 11.27 0.50 11.35
C LEU A 46 11.38 0.68 12.86
N ARG A 47 10.98 -0.35 13.59
CA ARG A 47 11.26 -0.47 15.00
C ARG A 47 12.78 -0.70 15.21
N PRO A 48 13.33 -0.39 16.39
CA PRO A 48 14.76 -0.55 16.62
C PRO A 48 15.27 -1.98 16.40
N ASP A 49 14.50 -2.98 16.85
CA ASP A 49 14.76 -4.41 16.63
C ASP A 49 14.80 -4.77 15.14
N GLU A 50 13.82 -4.30 14.37
CA GLU A 50 13.78 -4.54 12.91
C GLU A 50 14.98 -3.92 12.18
N LEU A 51 15.47 -2.76 12.64
CA LEU A 51 16.65 -2.12 12.06
C LEU A 51 17.93 -2.88 12.41
N GLU A 52 18.03 -3.43 13.62
CA GLU A 52 19.16 -4.29 14.04
C GLU A 52 19.21 -5.58 13.20
N ASP A 53 18.07 -6.25 13.03
CA ASP A 53 17.93 -7.43 12.17
C ASP A 53 18.33 -7.10 10.73
N LEU A 54 17.87 -5.96 10.19
CA LEU A 54 18.21 -5.53 8.84
C LEU A 54 19.72 -5.28 8.70
N HIS A 55 20.37 -4.67 9.69
CA HIS A 55 21.83 -4.51 9.70
C HIS A 55 22.56 -5.85 9.76
N GLN A 56 22.04 -6.83 10.49
CA GLN A 56 22.61 -8.17 10.51
C GLN A 56 22.53 -8.83 9.14
N VAL A 57 21.36 -8.79 8.49
CA VAL A 57 21.16 -9.30 7.13
C VAL A 57 22.09 -8.63 6.14
N MET A 58 22.22 -7.30 6.21
CA MET A 58 23.13 -6.54 5.35
C MET A 58 24.58 -7.00 5.50
N ARG A 59 25.05 -7.26 6.72
CA ARG A 59 26.42 -7.77 6.95
C ARG A 59 26.61 -9.16 6.37
N THR A 60 25.66 -10.06 6.61
CA THR A 60 25.71 -11.45 6.12
C THR A 60 25.69 -11.51 4.60
N LEU A 61 24.85 -10.70 3.96
CA LEU A 61 24.66 -10.67 2.51
C LEU A 61 25.54 -9.62 1.80
N GLN A 62 26.41 -8.93 2.54
CA GLN A 62 27.34 -7.90 2.03
C GLN A 62 26.65 -6.77 1.25
N LEU A 63 25.48 -6.33 1.71
CA LEU A 63 24.70 -5.28 1.07
C LEU A 63 25.21 -3.89 1.46
N GLY A 64 25.37 -3.01 0.48
CA GLY A 64 26.04 -1.72 0.65
C GLY A 64 25.14 -0.61 1.22
N SER A 65 23.82 -0.81 1.26
CA SER A 65 22.89 0.19 1.78
C SER A 65 21.56 -0.38 2.27
N LEU A 66 20.88 0.37 3.14
CA LEU A 66 19.53 0.05 3.60
C LEU A 66 18.54 -0.05 2.44
N SER A 67 18.64 0.85 1.45
CA SER A 67 17.75 0.82 0.28
C SER A 67 17.99 -0.40 -0.59
N GLU A 68 19.23 -0.89 -0.68
CA GLU A 68 19.54 -2.14 -1.38
C GLU A 68 18.94 -3.34 -0.66
N ALA A 69 19.09 -3.42 0.66
CA ALA A 69 18.48 -4.48 1.47
C ALA A 69 16.95 -4.49 1.39
N LEU A 70 16.30 -3.32 1.46
CA LEU A 70 14.85 -3.22 1.31
C LEU A 70 14.38 -3.60 -0.10
N ARG A 71 15.13 -3.23 -1.14
CA ARG A 71 14.81 -3.68 -2.51
C ARG A 71 14.94 -5.18 -2.65
N GLU A 72 15.97 -5.78 -2.06
CA GLU A 72 16.16 -7.22 -2.14
C GLU A 72 15.09 -7.98 -1.34
N GLY A 73 14.76 -7.52 -0.13
CA GLY A 73 13.63 -8.04 0.63
C GLY A 73 12.31 -7.98 -0.16
N LEU A 74 12.05 -6.86 -0.86
CA LEU A 74 10.86 -6.74 -1.70
C LEU A 74 10.86 -7.73 -2.89
N ARG A 75 12.01 -7.98 -3.51
CA ARG A 75 12.13 -8.99 -4.58
C ARG A 75 11.80 -10.39 -4.08
N LEU A 76 12.35 -10.76 -2.92
CA LEU A 76 12.10 -12.06 -2.30
C LEU A 76 10.61 -12.22 -1.95
N LEU A 77 10.00 -11.22 -1.32
CA LEU A 77 8.57 -11.24 -1.00
C LEU A 77 7.69 -11.30 -2.26
N SER A 78 8.07 -10.61 -3.34
CA SER A 78 7.33 -10.68 -4.60
C SER A 78 7.39 -12.05 -5.25
N ARG A 79 8.52 -12.75 -5.11
CA ARG A 79 8.67 -14.12 -5.61
C ARG A 79 7.80 -15.08 -4.80
N GLU A 80 7.86 -15.01 -3.47
CA GLU A 80 7.02 -15.81 -2.57
C GLU A 80 5.53 -15.62 -2.88
N ALA A 81 5.09 -14.37 -3.03
CA ALA A 81 3.71 -14.07 -3.37
C ALA A 81 3.28 -14.68 -4.71
N ALA A 82 4.17 -14.75 -5.70
CA ALA A 82 3.90 -15.39 -6.98
C ALA A 82 3.80 -16.92 -6.86
N GLU A 83 4.64 -17.54 -6.04
CA GLU A 83 4.60 -18.99 -5.77
C GLU A 83 3.31 -19.38 -5.02
N VAL A 84 2.89 -18.57 -4.04
CA VAL A 84 1.61 -18.73 -3.35
C VAL A 84 0.42 -18.57 -4.31
N ALA A 85 0.46 -17.57 -5.19
CA ALA A 85 -0.58 -17.34 -6.18
C ALA A 85 -0.70 -18.52 -7.16
N ALA A 86 0.42 -19.01 -7.70
CA ALA A 86 0.44 -20.17 -8.60
C ALA A 86 -0.11 -21.43 -7.92
N SER A 87 0.24 -21.66 -6.65
CA SER A 87 -0.28 -22.77 -5.87
C SER A 87 -1.79 -22.67 -5.67
N GLN A 88 -2.31 -21.46 -5.46
CA GLN A 88 -3.74 -21.21 -5.34
C GLN A 88 -4.47 -21.42 -6.68
N GLU A 89 -3.87 -21.02 -7.81
CA GLU A 89 -4.44 -21.27 -9.15
C GLU A 89 -4.62 -22.77 -9.42
N ILE A 90 -3.65 -23.61 -9.04
CA ILE A 90 -3.77 -25.07 -9.16
C ILE A 90 -4.90 -25.58 -8.29
N ARG A 91 -4.98 -25.12 -7.04
CA ARG A 91 -6.04 -25.51 -6.11
C ARG A 91 -7.42 -25.13 -6.65
N ASP A 92 -7.56 -23.92 -7.18
CA ASP A 92 -8.81 -23.44 -7.75
C ASP A 92 -9.20 -24.23 -9.00
N PHE A 93 -8.24 -24.58 -9.85
CA PHE A 93 -8.46 -25.41 -11.03
C PHE A 93 -9.04 -26.79 -10.67
N TYR A 94 -8.57 -27.39 -9.58
CA TYR A 94 -9.11 -28.66 -9.07
C TYR A 94 -10.24 -28.49 -8.05
N GLU A 95 -10.79 -27.28 -7.88
CA GLU A 95 -11.86 -26.98 -6.91
C GLU A 95 -11.51 -27.41 -5.46
N GLY A 96 -10.23 -27.38 -5.11
CA GLY A 96 -9.72 -27.84 -3.82
C GLY A 96 -9.56 -29.36 -3.70
N ALA A 97 -9.93 -30.14 -4.71
CA ALA A 97 -9.66 -31.56 -4.76
C ALA A 97 -8.20 -31.87 -5.11
N GLN A 98 -7.75 -33.08 -4.78
CA GLN A 98 -6.44 -33.55 -5.20
C GLN A 98 -6.43 -33.78 -6.72
N ALA A 99 -5.33 -33.39 -7.38
CA ALA A 99 -5.14 -33.68 -8.79
C ALA A 99 -5.23 -35.20 -9.04
N PRO A 100 -5.96 -35.65 -10.08
CA PRO A 100 -6.12 -37.06 -10.37
C PRO A 100 -4.79 -37.68 -10.79
N VAL A 101 -4.58 -38.93 -10.39
CA VAL A 101 -3.38 -39.69 -10.76
C VAL A 101 -3.48 -40.13 -12.23
N PRO A 102 -2.44 -39.92 -13.06
CA PRO A 102 -2.43 -40.39 -14.43
C PRO A 102 -2.66 -41.90 -14.54
N GLU A 103 -3.25 -42.35 -15.65
CA GLU A 103 -3.53 -43.76 -15.89
C GLU A 103 -2.25 -44.61 -15.86
N GLY A 104 -2.30 -45.76 -15.18
CA GLY A 104 -1.17 -46.68 -15.05
C GLY A 104 -0.13 -46.28 -13.98
N VAL A 105 -0.31 -45.14 -13.31
CA VAL A 105 0.57 -44.68 -12.22
C VAL A 105 -0.11 -44.94 -10.87
N ARG A 106 0.62 -45.54 -9.93
CA ARG A 106 0.17 -45.67 -8.53
C ARG A 106 0.48 -44.36 -7.78
N PRO A 107 -0.42 -43.88 -6.90
CA PRO A 107 -0.11 -42.73 -6.06
C PRO A 107 1.12 -43.02 -5.19
N ALA A 108 1.96 -42.01 -4.99
CA ALA A 108 3.09 -42.12 -4.07
C ALA A 108 2.58 -42.35 -2.64
N THR A 109 3.26 -43.24 -1.92
CA THR A 109 3.01 -43.45 -0.50
C THR A 109 3.67 -42.35 0.34
N GLU A 110 3.19 -42.15 1.56
CA GLU A 110 3.73 -41.13 2.47
C GLU A 110 5.22 -41.37 2.79
N ASP A 111 5.62 -42.63 2.95
CA ASP A 111 7.01 -43.03 3.13
C ASP A 111 7.88 -42.70 1.90
N GLU A 112 7.35 -42.89 0.69
CA GLU A 112 8.05 -42.54 -0.56
C GLU A 112 8.18 -41.03 -0.74
N LEU A 113 7.18 -40.25 -0.30
CA LEU A 113 7.24 -38.78 -0.33
C LEU A 113 8.25 -38.24 0.68
N ALA A 114 8.24 -38.76 1.92
CA ALA A 114 9.20 -38.36 2.94
C ALA A 114 10.65 -38.68 2.52
N ALA A 115 10.88 -39.85 1.92
CA ALA A 115 12.18 -40.23 1.38
C ALA A 115 12.63 -39.32 0.22
N ALA A 116 11.71 -38.76 -0.56
CA ALA A 116 12.02 -37.84 -1.65
C ALA A 116 12.43 -36.45 -1.15
N ASP A 117 11.82 -35.96 -0.06
CA ASP A 117 12.16 -34.66 0.55
C ASP A 117 13.56 -34.67 1.20
N GLU A 118 14.06 -35.84 1.61
CA GLU A 118 15.42 -36.00 2.17
C GLU A 118 16.53 -35.96 1.09
N ILE A 119 16.18 -36.02 -0.19
CA ILE A 119 17.16 -35.97 -1.28
C ILE A 119 17.52 -34.51 -1.56
N GLU A 120 18.68 -34.07 -1.05
CA GLU A 120 19.33 -32.82 -1.46
C GLU A 120 19.81 -32.95 -2.92
N TRP A 121 19.41 -32.02 -3.79
CA TRP A 121 19.80 -31.96 -5.20
C TRP A 121 21.04 -31.09 -5.44
#